data_AF-A0A7W4GB50-F1
#
_entry.id   AF-A0A7W4GB50-F1
#
_cell.length_a   1.000
_cell.length_b   1.000
_cell.length_c   1.000
_cell.angle_alpha   90.00
_cell.angle_beta   90.00
_cell.angle_gamma   90.00
#
_symmetry.space_group_name_H-M   'P 1'
#
loop_
_entity.id
_entity.type
_entity.pdbx_description
1 polymer ?
#
loop_
_entity_poly.entity_id
_entity_poly.type
_entity_poly.pdbx_seq_one_letter_code
_entity_poly.pdbx_strand_id
1 'polypeptide(L)'
;MSVGNNLEPEANTEENKSLLAKLKGYFILLMVTLMGLGNWADSKALIIEGYNGFITHFTNQIEEKKITALDIGNYLPYAEKKIGIPQVIKTSSLNTDYEYRYYKNTKYLLTLINKNTRIVGIAVHSLKYDKSMVPEFTPLIPFNKKMLRVNSLSDVIKSSNEFYFDSHNIKYYMQSKQLNAQGMFLNLSVGFSNYAPLLDETQKALFKLDELMLTQDDEKALAKTTEILANTAATFYAVSELSSEYISDSLLTTYEFNAYF
;
A
#
# COMPACT_ATOMS: atom_id res chain seq x y z
N MET A 1 -12.07 33.55 -51.58
CA MET A 1 -10.88 33.76 -50.72
C MET A 1 -11.16 33.15 -49.36
N SER A 2 -10.24 32.31 -48.89
CA SER A 2 -9.94 31.90 -47.49
C SER A 2 -10.90 31.03 -46.65
N VAL A 3 -10.58 29.73 -46.61
CA VAL A 3 -10.26 28.83 -45.47
C VAL A 3 -10.76 29.17 -44.04
N GLY A 4 -11.29 28.16 -43.32
CA GLY A 4 -11.21 28.11 -41.84
C GLY A 4 -12.12 27.13 -41.06
N ASN A 5 -11.74 25.84 -41.01
CA ASN A 5 -11.77 24.88 -39.88
C ASN A 5 -12.83 24.94 -38.73
N ASN A 6 -13.56 23.80 -38.61
CA ASN A 6 -13.63 22.86 -37.47
C ASN A 6 -14.51 23.05 -36.20
N LEU A 7 -15.25 21.96 -35.91
CA LEU A 7 -15.58 21.30 -34.62
C LEU A 7 -16.97 21.53 -33.97
N GLU A 8 -17.82 20.50 -34.05
CA GLU A 8 -18.71 20.00 -32.98
C GLU A 8 -17.89 19.27 -31.89
N PRO A 9 -18.44 18.84 -30.71
CA PRO A 9 -19.70 19.21 -30.03
C PRO A 9 -19.52 19.49 -28.50
N GLU A 10 -20.38 20.30 -27.87
CA GLU A 10 -20.49 20.36 -26.39
C GLU A 10 -21.90 19.96 -25.92
N ALA A 11 -22.10 18.65 -25.71
CA ALA A 11 -23.27 18.10 -25.03
C ALA A 11 -22.80 17.10 -23.96
N ASN A 12 -22.25 17.59 -22.84
CA ASN A 12 -21.96 16.75 -21.66
C ASN A 12 -21.78 17.52 -20.34
N THR A 13 -22.21 18.78 -20.26
CA THR A 13 -21.91 19.70 -19.13
C THR A 13 -23.11 20.03 -18.25
N GLU A 14 -24.35 19.72 -18.66
CA GLU A 14 -25.56 20.09 -17.90
C GLU A 14 -26.02 19.03 -16.88
N GLU A 15 -25.86 17.74 -17.17
CA GLU A 15 -26.38 16.67 -16.30
C GLU A 15 -25.63 16.59 -14.96
N ASN A 16 -24.30 16.79 -14.98
CA ASN A 16 -23.47 16.83 -13.79
C ASN A 16 -23.73 18.06 -12.90
N LYS A 17 -24.09 19.21 -13.50
CA LYS A 17 -24.50 20.41 -12.75
C LYS A 17 -25.84 20.19 -12.05
N SER A 18 -26.77 19.45 -12.67
CA SER A 18 -28.08 19.12 -12.10
C SER A 18 -27.99 18.19 -10.89
N LEU A 19 -27.14 17.16 -10.94
CA LEU A 19 -26.93 16.24 -9.81
C LEU A 19 -26.18 16.91 -8.66
N LEU A 20 -25.16 17.72 -8.93
CA LEU A 20 -24.47 18.52 -7.92
C LEU A 20 -25.37 19.60 -7.30
N ALA A 21 -26.26 20.21 -8.10
CA ALA A 21 -27.24 21.18 -7.61
C ALA A 21 -28.30 20.52 -6.73
N LYS A 22 -28.78 19.32 -7.09
CA LYS A 22 -29.71 18.52 -6.27
C LYS A 22 -29.06 18.06 -4.97
N LEU A 23 -27.79 17.62 -5.00
CA LEU A 23 -27.04 17.25 -3.80
C LEU A 23 -26.81 18.45 -2.87
N LYS A 24 -26.44 19.60 -3.44
CA LYS A 24 -26.31 20.86 -2.69
C LYS A 24 -27.65 21.30 -2.08
N GLY A 25 -28.75 21.17 -2.81
CA GLY A 25 -30.09 21.48 -2.31
C GLY A 25 -30.50 20.59 -1.14
N TYR A 26 -30.22 19.28 -1.23
CA TYR A 26 -30.49 18.33 -0.14
C TYR A 26 -29.61 18.61 1.09
N PHE A 27 -28.34 18.96 0.87
CA PHE A 27 -27.40 19.33 1.92
C PHE A 27 -27.82 20.63 2.64
N ILE A 28 -28.26 21.65 1.89
CA ILE A 28 -28.75 22.91 2.47
C ILE A 28 -30.04 22.68 3.26
N LEU A 29 -30.98 21.88 2.74
CA LEU A 29 -32.20 21.52 3.45
C LEU A 29 -31.89 20.84 4.79
N LEU A 30 -30.94 19.90 4.78
CA LEU A 30 -30.48 19.17 5.95
C LEU A 30 -29.78 20.11 6.96
N MET A 31 -28.99 21.08 6.49
CA MET A 31 -28.39 22.13 7.34
C MET A 31 -29.44 23.03 7.97
N VAL A 32 -30.49 23.42 7.24
CA VAL A 32 -31.58 24.26 7.76
C VAL A 32 -32.40 23.48 8.80
N THR A 33 -32.63 22.18 8.60
CA THR A 33 -33.27 21.32 9.60
C THR A 33 -32.43 21.19 10.88
N LEU A 34 -31.10 21.08 10.75
CA LEU A 34 -30.17 21.03 11.88
C LEU A 34 -30.02 22.38 12.59
N MET A 35 -30.10 23.50 11.87
CA MET A 35 -30.15 24.86 12.45
C MET A 35 -31.40 25.05 13.33
N GLY A 36 -32.50 24.36 13.00
CA GLY A 36 -33.74 24.39 13.78
C GLY A 36 -33.69 23.63 15.11
N LEU A 37 -32.66 22.82 15.37
CA LEU A 37 -32.59 21.92 16.55
C LEU A 37 -31.60 22.37 17.64
N GLY A 38 -30.91 23.50 17.46
CA GLY A 38 -30.10 24.12 18.52
C GLY A 38 -28.62 23.68 18.60
N ASN A 39 -27.79 24.66 18.97
CA ASN A 39 -26.34 24.65 19.19
C ASN A 39 -25.43 24.39 17.97
N TRP A 40 -25.12 25.47 17.25
CA TRP A 40 -24.25 25.53 16.05
C TRP A 40 -22.82 24.99 16.26
N ALA A 41 -22.34 24.92 17.51
CA ALA A 41 -21.01 24.41 17.83
C ALA A 41 -20.95 22.86 17.77
N ASP A 42 -21.95 22.17 18.31
CA ASP A 42 -22.02 20.70 18.30
C ASP A 42 -22.29 20.14 16.90
N SER A 43 -23.15 20.81 16.13
CA SER A 43 -23.42 20.41 14.75
C SER A 43 -22.18 20.54 13.87
N LYS A 44 -21.33 21.56 14.06
CA LYS A 44 -20.06 21.69 13.33
C LYS A 44 -19.08 20.57 13.67
N ALA A 45 -18.95 20.22 14.95
CA ALA A 45 -18.10 19.12 15.38
C ALA A 45 -18.55 17.78 14.75
N LEU A 46 -19.85 17.47 14.81
CA LEU A 46 -20.41 16.26 14.22
C LEU A 46 -20.33 16.22 12.69
N ILE A 47 -20.46 17.36 11.99
CA ILE A 47 -20.31 17.44 10.54
C ILE A 47 -18.84 17.26 10.14
N ILE A 48 -17.89 17.82 10.88
CA ILE A 48 -16.45 17.69 10.59
C ILE A 48 -15.95 16.28 10.90
N GLU A 49 -16.36 15.69 12.03
CA GLU A 49 -16.03 14.31 12.41
C GLU A 49 -16.73 13.30 11.48
N GLY A 50 -17.98 13.55 11.11
CA GLY A 50 -18.72 12.77 10.12
C GLY A 50 -18.10 12.85 8.73
N TYR A 51 -17.64 14.02 8.28
CA TYR A 51 -16.98 14.21 6.99
C TYR A 51 -15.64 13.47 6.92
N ASN A 52 -14.82 13.58 7.97
CA ASN A 52 -13.52 12.91 8.05
C ASN A 52 -13.69 11.37 8.13
N GLY A 53 -14.66 10.86 8.88
CA GLY A 53 -14.93 9.42 8.96
C GLY A 53 -15.52 8.83 7.68
N PHE A 54 -16.48 9.53 7.06
CA PHE A 54 -17.22 9.03 5.90
C PHE A 54 -16.36 9.01 4.62
N ILE A 55 -15.59 10.07 4.35
CA ILE A 55 -14.67 10.09 3.21
C ILE A 55 -13.54 9.08 3.41
N THR A 56 -13.04 8.89 4.63
CA THR A 56 -11.95 7.93 4.91
C THR A 56 -12.36 6.48 4.71
N HIS A 57 -13.52 6.09 5.25
CA HIS A 57 -14.02 4.73 5.06
C HIS A 57 -14.46 4.49 3.61
N PHE A 58 -15.14 5.43 2.94
CA PHE A 58 -15.58 5.19 1.56
C PHE A 58 -14.42 5.24 0.54
N THR A 59 -13.44 6.13 0.73
CA THR A 59 -12.41 6.38 -0.29
C THR A 59 -11.33 5.32 -0.31
N ASN A 60 -11.12 4.56 0.77
CA ASN A 60 -10.17 3.43 0.78
C ASN A 60 -10.87 2.06 0.67
N GLN A 61 -12.18 1.97 0.94
CA GLN A 61 -12.94 0.71 0.84
C GLN A 61 -12.92 0.10 -0.57
N ILE A 62 -12.82 0.91 -1.63
CA ILE A 62 -12.81 0.38 -3.00
C ILE A 62 -11.48 -0.35 -3.25
N GLU A 63 -10.38 0.26 -2.86
CA GLU A 63 -9.02 -0.29 -2.98
C GLU A 63 -8.85 -1.51 -2.07
N GLU A 64 -9.30 -1.43 -0.83
CA GLU A 64 -9.27 -2.57 0.10
C GLU A 64 -10.13 -3.73 -0.38
N LYS A 65 -11.34 -3.48 -0.90
CA LYS A 65 -12.17 -4.53 -1.50
C LYS A 65 -11.52 -5.19 -2.70
N LYS A 66 -10.80 -4.44 -3.55
CA LYS A 66 -10.07 -5.00 -4.69
C LYS A 66 -8.94 -5.92 -4.24
N ILE A 67 -8.18 -5.51 -3.22
CA ILE A 67 -7.06 -6.29 -2.68
C ILE A 67 -7.58 -7.53 -1.93
N THR A 68 -8.62 -7.38 -1.12
CA THR A 68 -9.22 -8.47 -0.32
C THR A 68 -9.91 -9.51 -1.21
N ALA A 69 -10.27 -9.14 -2.44
CA ALA A 69 -10.85 -10.06 -3.42
C ALA A 69 -9.81 -10.95 -4.12
N LEU A 70 -8.52 -10.80 -3.78
CA LEU A 70 -7.41 -11.59 -4.27
C LEU A 70 -6.92 -12.52 -3.16
N ASP A 71 -6.90 -13.82 -3.47
CA ASP A 71 -6.41 -14.86 -2.59
C ASP A 71 -5.24 -15.59 -3.25
N ILE A 72 -4.37 -16.13 -2.42
CA ILE A 72 -3.31 -17.02 -2.87
C ILE A 72 -3.94 -18.30 -3.41
N GLY A 73 -3.45 -18.74 -4.56
CA GLY A 73 -4.00 -19.83 -5.35
C GLY A 73 -5.02 -19.40 -6.41
N ASN A 74 -5.43 -18.13 -6.45
CA ASN A 74 -6.33 -17.63 -7.49
C ASN A 74 -5.71 -17.73 -8.89
N TYR A 75 -6.58 -17.88 -9.87
CA TYR A 75 -6.23 -17.88 -11.28
C TYR A 75 -5.96 -16.44 -11.77
N LEU A 76 -4.79 -16.20 -12.34
CA LEU A 76 -4.33 -14.88 -12.73
C LEU A 76 -5.30 -14.16 -13.70
N PRO A 77 -5.83 -14.79 -14.77
CA PRO A 77 -6.83 -14.14 -15.61
C PRO A 77 -8.13 -13.73 -14.89
N TYR A 78 -8.47 -14.39 -13.78
CA TYR A 78 -9.59 -13.96 -12.94
C TYR A 78 -9.23 -12.72 -12.11
N ALA A 79 -8.02 -12.67 -11.56
CA ALA A 79 -7.51 -11.49 -10.88
C ALA A 79 -7.43 -10.28 -11.83
N GLU A 80 -6.88 -10.45 -13.03
CA GLU A 80 -6.73 -9.38 -14.03
C GLU A 80 -8.08 -8.80 -14.48
N LYS A 81 -9.15 -9.61 -14.53
CA LYS A 81 -10.52 -9.10 -14.77
C LYS A 81 -11.01 -8.15 -13.67
N LYS A 82 -10.52 -8.29 -12.43
CA LYS A 82 -10.91 -7.44 -11.29
C LYS A 82 -10.02 -6.21 -11.12
N ILE A 83 -8.71 -6.38 -11.27
CA ILE A 83 -7.73 -5.32 -10.95
C ILE A 83 -7.15 -4.64 -12.19
N GLY A 84 -7.37 -5.18 -13.38
CA GLY A 84 -6.80 -4.71 -14.64
C GLY A 84 -5.58 -5.53 -15.06
N ILE A 85 -4.91 -5.07 -16.13
CA ILE A 85 -3.66 -5.65 -16.62
C ILE A 85 -2.46 -5.05 -15.86
N PRO A 86 -1.35 -5.80 -15.70
CA PRO A 86 -0.15 -5.28 -15.06
C PRO A 86 0.52 -4.20 -15.92
N GLN A 87 1.15 -3.22 -15.26
CA GLN A 87 1.94 -2.19 -15.92
C GLN A 87 3.37 -2.66 -16.19
N VAL A 88 3.90 -3.52 -15.32
CA VAL A 88 5.24 -4.10 -15.44
C VAL A 88 5.14 -5.59 -15.13
N ILE A 89 5.90 -6.39 -15.89
CA ILE A 89 6.10 -7.81 -15.64
C ILE A 89 7.61 -8.04 -15.56
N LYS A 90 8.07 -8.61 -14.45
CA LYS A 90 9.47 -8.99 -14.22
C LYS A 90 9.54 -10.48 -13.95
N THR A 91 10.45 -11.18 -14.58
CA THR A 91 10.74 -12.58 -14.25
C THR A 91 11.65 -12.62 -13.02
N SER A 92 11.40 -13.55 -12.10
CA SER A 92 12.23 -13.71 -10.90
C SER A 92 13.68 -14.02 -11.27
N SER A 93 14.62 -13.43 -10.52
CA SER A 93 16.05 -13.72 -10.66
C SER A 93 16.43 -15.05 -9.99
N LEU A 94 15.63 -15.51 -9.02
CA LEU A 94 15.84 -16.75 -8.28
C LEU A 94 15.38 -17.99 -9.08
N ASN A 95 14.24 -17.88 -9.78
CA ASN A 95 13.72 -18.95 -10.62
C ASN A 95 12.78 -18.40 -11.70
N THR A 96 13.10 -18.69 -12.97
CA THR A 96 12.37 -18.20 -14.14
C THR A 96 10.93 -18.68 -14.28
N ASP A 97 10.52 -19.68 -13.51
CA ASP A 97 9.12 -20.15 -13.43
C ASP A 97 8.18 -19.13 -12.76
N TYR A 98 8.75 -18.14 -12.06
CA TYR A 98 7.99 -17.14 -11.31
C TYR A 98 8.05 -15.77 -11.98
N GLU A 99 6.90 -15.10 -11.99
CA GLU A 99 6.74 -13.75 -12.53
C GLU A 99 6.16 -12.82 -11.48
N TYR A 100 6.73 -11.63 -11.38
CA TYR A 100 6.25 -10.50 -10.60
C TYR A 100 5.48 -9.54 -11.51
N ARG A 101 4.21 -9.35 -11.21
CA ARG A 101 3.30 -8.49 -11.96
C ARG A 101 2.90 -7.30 -11.12
N TYR A 102 3.19 -6.10 -11.60
CA TYR A 102 3.05 -4.86 -10.83
C TYR A 102 1.84 -4.05 -11.30
N TYR A 103 1.04 -3.63 -10.33
CA TYR A 103 -0.17 -2.84 -10.51
C TYR A 103 -0.07 -1.61 -9.60
N LYS A 104 0.42 -0.50 -10.14
CA LYS A 104 0.51 0.77 -9.44
C LYS A 104 -0.82 1.52 -9.52
N ASN A 105 -1.30 1.90 -8.35
CA ASN A 105 -2.31 2.93 -8.16
C ASN A 105 -1.63 4.17 -7.56
N THR A 106 -2.34 5.29 -7.51
CA THR A 106 -1.88 6.51 -6.85
C THR A 106 -1.60 6.32 -5.35
N LYS A 107 -2.30 5.39 -4.69
CA LYS A 107 -2.19 5.13 -3.24
C LYS A 107 -1.31 3.94 -2.87
N TYR A 108 -1.13 2.98 -3.77
CA TYR A 108 -0.45 1.73 -3.46
C TYR A 108 0.22 1.13 -4.69
N LEU A 109 1.20 0.27 -4.44
CA LEU A 109 1.75 -0.65 -5.43
C LEU A 109 1.38 -2.08 -5.01
N LEU A 110 0.61 -2.76 -5.86
CA LEU A 110 0.27 -4.17 -5.69
C LEU A 110 1.18 -5.00 -6.59
N THR A 111 1.80 -6.03 -6.01
CA THR A 111 2.61 -7.01 -6.74
C THR A 111 1.97 -8.38 -6.59
N LEU A 112 1.65 -9.01 -7.72
CA LEU A 112 1.24 -10.42 -7.75
C LEU A 112 2.43 -11.27 -8.17
N ILE A 113 2.75 -12.27 -7.34
CA ILE A 113 3.77 -13.27 -7.62
C ILE A 113 3.05 -14.48 -8.17
N ASN A 114 3.40 -14.89 -9.38
CA ASN A 114 2.68 -15.95 -10.09
C ASN A 114 3.64 -17.05 -10.51
N LYS A 115 3.17 -18.29 -10.43
CA LYS A 115 3.77 -19.42 -11.13
C LYS A 115 2.85 -19.79 -12.28
N ASN A 116 3.28 -19.55 -13.52
CA ASN A 116 2.40 -19.59 -14.69
C ASN A 116 1.14 -18.74 -14.46
N THR A 117 -0.03 -19.36 -14.42
CA THR A 117 -1.33 -18.69 -14.25
C THR A 117 -1.88 -18.74 -12.83
N ARG A 118 -1.12 -19.26 -11.85
CA ARG A 118 -1.54 -19.33 -10.44
C ARG A 118 -0.82 -18.26 -9.62
N ILE A 119 -1.58 -17.47 -8.88
CA ILE A 119 -1.03 -16.53 -7.89
C ILE A 119 -0.51 -17.34 -6.71
N VAL A 120 0.78 -17.20 -6.39
CA VAL A 120 1.45 -17.86 -5.27
C VAL A 120 1.87 -16.88 -4.18
N GLY A 121 1.79 -15.57 -4.45
CA GLY A 121 2.04 -14.54 -3.45
C GLY A 121 1.48 -13.19 -3.85
N ILE A 122 1.23 -12.35 -2.85
CA ILE A 122 0.67 -11.01 -2.99
C ILE A 122 1.45 -10.08 -2.08
N ALA A 123 1.97 -8.97 -2.62
CA ALA A 123 2.58 -7.90 -1.84
C ALA A 123 1.87 -6.58 -2.09
N VAL A 124 1.65 -5.82 -1.01
CA VAL A 124 0.96 -4.52 -1.05
C VAL A 124 1.82 -3.49 -0.36
N HIS A 125 2.27 -2.50 -1.12
CA HIS A 125 2.99 -1.33 -0.61
C HIS A 125 2.04 -0.15 -0.55
N SER A 126 1.92 0.47 0.62
CA SER A 126 1.27 1.77 0.72
C SER A 126 2.24 2.86 0.26
N LEU A 127 1.82 3.63 -0.75
CA LEU A 127 2.56 4.78 -1.23
C LEU A 127 2.11 6.04 -0.47
N LYS A 128 3.02 7.02 -0.36
CA LYS A 128 2.65 8.34 0.14
C LYS A 128 1.86 9.06 -0.95
N TYR A 129 0.67 9.55 -0.61
CA TYR A 129 -0.17 10.30 -1.52
C TYR A 129 -0.31 11.74 -1.06
N ASP A 130 0.21 12.67 -1.86
CA ASP A 130 0.22 14.09 -1.56
C ASP A 130 -1.09 14.77 -1.99
N LYS A 131 -2.21 14.36 -1.38
CA LYS A 131 -3.43 15.16 -1.41
C LYS A 131 -3.89 15.39 0.01
N SER A 132 -3.63 16.60 0.51
CA SER A 132 -3.94 17.11 1.85
C SER A 132 -5.36 16.86 2.38
N MET A 133 -6.30 16.39 1.55
CA MET A 133 -7.70 16.15 1.90
C MET A 133 -8.14 14.69 1.79
N VAL A 134 -7.23 13.77 1.45
CA VAL A 134 -7.50 12.34 1.40
C VAL A 134 -6.64 11.67 2.47
N PRO A 135 -7.23 10.86 3.36
CA PRO A 135 -6.47 10.11 4.35
C PRO A 135 -5.49 9.17 3.66
N GLU A 136 -4.39 8.88 4.36
CA GLU A 136 -3.41 7.93 3.90
C GLU A 136 -4.04 6.53 3.71
N PHE A 137 -3.47 5.77 2.79
CA PHE A 137 -3.91 4.40 2.57
C PHE A 137 -3.27 3.48 3.62
N THR A 138 -4.06 3.03 4.59
CA THR A 138 -3.56 2.23 5.73
C THR A 138 -4.28 0.89 5.80
N PRO A 139 -4.10 0.01 4.79
CA PRO A 139 -4.83 -1.25 4.72
C PRO A 139 -4.48 -2.15 5.91
N LEU A 140 -5.45 -3.00 6.27
CA LEU A 140 -5.22 -4.08 7.23
C LEU A 140 -4.18 -5.06 6.71
N ILE A 141 -3.28 -5.49 7.58
CA ILE A 141 -2.31 -6.54 7.29
C ILE A 141 -2.99 -7.90 7.55
N PRO A 142 -2.99 -8.82 6.58
CA PRO A 142 -3.62 -10.14 6.74
C PRO A 142 -3.13 -10.90 7.99
N PHE A 143 -4.00 -11.73 8.55
CA PHE A 143 -3.75 -12.60 9.72
C PHE A 143 -3.38 -11.85 11.02
N ASN A 144 -3.52 -10.54 11.03
CA ASN A 144 -3.42 -9.72 12.23
C ASN A 144 -4.41 -8.55 12.13
N LYS A 145 -4.68 -7.87 13.24
CA LYS A 145 -5.60 -6.71 13.26
C LYS A 145 -4.85 -5.39 13.19
N LYS A 146 -3.65 -5.38 12.59
CA LYS A 146 -2.76 -4.22 12.50
C LYS A 146 -2.88 -3.57 11.12
N MET A 147 -2.48 -2.31 11.03
CA MET A 147 -2.60 -1.49 9.81
C MET A 147 -1.22 -1.02 9.35
N LEU A 148 -1.04 -0.96 8.02
CA LEU A 148 0.13 -0.29 7.44
C LEU A 148 0.15 1.20 7.81
N ARG A 149 1.35 1.76 7.91
CA ARG A 149 1.71 3.14 8.31
C ARG A 149 1.31 3.54 9.73
N VAL A 150 0.55 2.71 10.44
CA VAL A 150 0.13 2.93 11.83
C VAL A 150 0.98 2.13 12.80
N ASN A 151 1.16 0.83 12.52
CA ASN A 151 1.90 -0.07 13.41
C ASN A 151 3.35 -0.24 12.97
N SER A 152 4.24 -0.41 13.95
CA SER A 152 5.65 -0.76 13.71
C SER A 152 5.78 -2.19 13.19
N LEU A 153 6.94 -2.56 12.65
CA LEU A 153 7.21 -3.95 12.30
C LEU A 153 7.11 -4.87 13.52
N SER A 154 7.68 -4.42 14.65
CA SER A 154 7.67 -5.14 15.94
C SER A 154 6.25 -5.36 16.52
N ASP A 155 5.30 -4.46 16.22
CA ASP A 155 3.89 -4.61 16.57
C ASP A 155 3.20 -5.75 15.80
N VAL A 156 3.66 -6.03 14.58
CA VAL A 156 3.02 -6.95 13.63
C VAL A 156 3.67 -8.34 13.68
N ILE A 157 5.00 -8.36 13.68
CA ILE A 157 5.83 -9.54 13.83
C ILE A 157 6.71 -9.31 15.05
N LYS A 158 6.36 -9.97 16.16
CA LYS A 158 7.19 -9.94 17.36
C LYS A 158 8.50 -10.66 17.06
N SER A 159 9.61 -9.94 17.20
CA SER A 159 10.98 -10.45 17.20
C SER A 159 11.20 -11.66 16.28
N SER A 160 11.44 -11.39 15.00
CA SER A 160 11.94 -12.41 14.07
C SER A 160 13.46 -12.33 14.00
N ASN A 161 14.13 -13.49 14.11
CA ASN A 161 15.56 -13.60 13.79
C ASN A 161 15.80 -13.58 12.27
N GLU A 162 14.74 -13.66 11.48
CA GLU A 162 14.80 -13.68 10.02
C GLU A 162 14.34 -12.33 9.47
N PHE A 163 15.32 -11.54 9.05
CA PHE A 163 15.11 -10.26 8.41
C PHE A 163 15.95 -10.15 7.12
N TYR A 164 15.46 -9.31 6.22
CA TYR A 164 16.07 -9.04 4.93
C TYR A 164 16.15 -7.54 4.73
N PHE A 165 17.22 -7.07 4.11
CA PHE A 165 17.43 -5.65 3.92
C PHE A 165 18.35 -5.38 2.72
N ASP A 166 18.27 -4.16 2.21
CA ASP A 166 19.24 -3.56 1.29
C ASP A 166 19.32 -2.06 1.65
N SER A 167 20.53 -1.49 1.57
CA SER A 167 20.83 -0.09 1.87
C SER A 167 21.27 0.70 0.63
N HIS A 168 21.52 0.02 -0.50
CA HIS A 168 22.15 0.53 -1.71
C HIS A 168 21.17 0.63 -2.89
N ASN A 169 20.61 -0.48 -3.37
CA ASN A 169 19.82 -0.48 -4.61
C ASN A 169 18.38 0.00 -4.37
N ILE A 170 17.82 -0.52 -3.29
CA ILE A 170 16.54 -0.14 -2.71
C ILE A 170 16.76 -0.10 -1.20
N LYS A 171 16.43 1.02 -0.56
CA LYS A 171 16.52 1.11 0.91
C LYS A 171 15.28 0.45 1.49
N TYR A 172 15.41 -0.78 1.96
CA TYR A 172 14.30 -1.51 2.56
C TYR A 172 14.77 -2.38 3.73
N TYR A 173 13.84 -2.67 4.62
CA TYR A 173 14.00 -3.66 5.68
C TYR A 173 12.68 -4.40 5.84
N MET A 174 12.74 -5.73 5.97
CA MET A 174 11.57 -6.55 6.25
C MET A 174 11.87 -7.67 7.22
N GLN A 175 10.83 -8.03 7.96
CA GLN A 175 10.80 -9.20 8.83
C GLN A 175 9.76 -10.16 8.30
N SER A 176 9.98 -11.44 8.54
CA SER A 176 9.02 -12.46 8.12
C SER A 176 8.72 -13.45 9.24
N LYS A 177 7.53 -14.05 9.14
CA LYS A 177 7.13 -15.18 9.97
C LYS A 177 6.31 -16.15 9.13
N GLN A 178 6.52 -17.44 9.37
CA GLN A 178 5.64 -18.44 8.83
C GLN A 178 4.30 -18.40 9.58
N LEU A 179 3.23 -18.28 8.83
CA LEU A 179 1.87 -18.50 9.31
C LEU A 179 1.67 -20.01 9.30
N ASN A 180 1.64 -20.62 10.48
CA ASN A 180 1.44 -22.06 10.64
C ASN A 180 0.03 -22.51 10.13
N ALA A 181 -0.56 -23.56 10.70
CA ALA A 181 -1.88 -24.04 10.30
C ALA A 181 -2.97 -22.94 10.18
N GLN A 182 -2.89 -21.88 11.00
CA GLN A 182 -3.80 -20.73 10.95
C GLN A 182 -3.76 -19.94 9.63
N GLY A 183 -2.61 -19.94 8.94
CA GLY A 183 -2.45 -19.30 7.63
C GLY A 183 -2.02 -20.30 6.56
N MET A 184 -2.37 -21.58 6.69
CA MET A 184 -2.09 -22.62 5.69
C MET A 184 -0.62 -22.72 5.27
N PHE A 185 0.32 -22.54 6.20
CA PHE A 185 1.78 -22.58 5.95
C PHE A 185 2.32 -21.47 5.04
N LEU A 186 1.53 -20.42 4.80
CA LEU A 186 1.97 -19.23 4.08
C LEU A 186 2.98 -18.42 4.91
N ASN A 187 3.84 -17.67 4.26
CA ASN A 187 4.73 -16.70 4.90
C ASN A 187 4.08 -15.32 4.89
N LEU A 188 4.12 -14.63 6.03
CA LEU A 188 3.79 -13.21 6.14
C LEU A 188 5.09 -12.43 6.32
N SER A 189 5.38 -11.56 5.37
CA SER A 189 6.49 -10.61 5.43
C SER A 189 5.94 -9.21 5.59
N VAL A 190 6.57 -8.40 6.43
CA VAL A 190 6.21 -6.98 6.61
C VAL A 190 7.47 -6.15 6.67
N GLY A 191 7.41 -4.95 6.11
CA GLY A 191 8.60 -4.12 6.02
C GLY A 191 8.29 -2.69 5.64
N PHE A 192 9.35 -1.96 5.37
CA PHE A 192 9.29 -0.66 4.73
C PHE A 192 10.28 -0.59 3.57
N SER A 193 10.00 0.27 2.60
CA SER A 193 10.91 0.58 1.49
C SER A 193 10.92 2.08 1.19
N ASN A 194 11.94 2.54 0.47
CA ASN A 194 12.07 3.93 0.03
C ASN A 194 11.16 4.32 -1.15
N TYR A 195 10.16 3.52 -1.50
CA TYR A 195 9.05 3.98 -2.36
C TYR A 195 8.23 5.09 -1.67
N ALA A 196 8.34 5.16 -0.34
CA ALA A 196 7.91 6.30 0.46
C ALA A 196 9.14 6.93 1.15
N PRO A 197 9.10 8.24 1.46
CA PRO A 197 10.18 8.89 2.20
C PRO A 197 10.44 8.20 3.54
N LEU A 198 11.72 7.87 3.79
CA LEU A 198 12.18 7.28 5.04
C LEU A 198 12.72 8.34 5.98
N LEU A 199 12.52 8.16 7.29
CA LEU A 199 13.14 9.01 8.31
C LEU A 199 14.67 8.88 8.24
N ASP A 200 15.37 9.97 8.55
CA ASP A 200 16.84 10.01 8.54
C ASP A 200 17.46 8.98 9.50
N GLU A 201 16.85 8.81 10.68
CA GLU A 201 17.26 7.79 11.65
C GLU A 201 17.15 6.36 11.09
N THR A 202 16.04 6.05 10.40
CA THR A 202 15.85 4.75 9.75
C THR A 202 16.89 4.51 8.65
N GLN A 203 17.22 5.53 7.86
CA GLN A 203 18.23 5.42 6.81
C GLN A 203 19.63 5.19 7.39
N LYS A 204 19.99 5.91 8.46
CA LYS A 204 21.25 5.72 9.19
C LYS A 204 21.32 4.31 9.81
N ALA A 205 20.22 3.83 10.38
CA ALA A 205 20.16 2.48 10.93
C ALA A 205 20.32 1.41 9.85
N LEU A 206 19.73 1.58 8.66
CA LEU A 206 19.92 0.67 7.52
C LEU A 206 21.38 0.60 7.08
N PHE A 207 22.03 1.75 6.93
CA PHE A 207 23.45 1.79 6.56
C PHE A 207 24.32 1.16 7.65
N LYS A 208 24.01 1.43 8.93
CA LYS A 208 24.73 0.83 10.06
C LYS A 208 24.55 -0.69 10.12
N LEU A 209 23.36 -1.20 9.78
CA LEU A 209 23.09 -2.63 9.72
C LEU A 209 23.99 -3.32 8.69
N ASP A 210 24.19 -2.69 7.53
CA ASP A 210 25.06 -3.20 6.47
C ASP A 210 26.52 -3.31 6.94
N GLU A 211 27.05 -2.26 7.59
CA GLU A 211 28.40 -2.30 8.19
C GLU A 211 28.55 -3.43 9.22
N LEU A 212 27.55 -3.62 10.08
CA LEU A 212 27.58 -4.62 11.15
C LEU A 212 27.51 -6.05 10.62
N MET A 213 26.78 -6.28 9.51
CA MET A 213 26.72 -7.59 8.85
C MET A 213 28.04 -8.00 8.22
N LEU A 214 28.87 -7.03 7.83
CA LEU A 214 30.21 -7.28 7.29
C LEU A 214 31.25 -7.58 8.39
N THR A 215 31.15 -6.93 9.54
CA THR A 215 32.14 -7.08 10.62
C THR A 215 31.84 -8.22 11.58
N GLN A 216 30.56 -8.60 11.78
CA GLN A 216 30.10 -9.68 12.69
C GLN A 216 30.54 -9.58 14.16
N ASP A 217 31.22 -8.50 14.57
CA ASP A 217 31.93 -8.42 15.85
C ASP A 217 31.15 -7.69 16.96
N ASP A 218 29.96 -7.13 16.69
CA ASP A 218 29.20 -6.33 17.67
C ASP A 218 27.70 -6.70 17.70
N GLU A 219 27.39 -7.81 18.39
CA GLU A 219 26.02 -8.29 18.60
C GLU A 219 25.12 -7.26 19.31
N LYS A 220 25.68 -6.43 20.21
CA LYS A 220 24.91 -5.41 20.93
C LYS A 220 24.51 -4.27 20.00
N ALA A 221 25.44 -3.79 19.17
CA ALA A 221 25.12 -2.80 18.15
C ALA A 221 24.15 -3.35 17.11
N LEU A 222 24.25 -4.64 16.76
CA LEU A 222 23.31 -5.30 15.86
C LEU A 222 21.90 -5.34 16.45
N ALA A 223 21.75 -5.79 17.69
CA ALA A 223 20.46 -5.83 18.39
C ALA A 223 19.83 -4.43 18.47
N LYS A 224 20.61 -3.41 18.82
CA LYS A 224 20.13 -2.02 18.88
C LYS A 224 19.70 -1.49 17.51
N THR A 225 20.48 -1.77 16.47
CA THR A 225 20.17 -1.32 15.11
C THR A 225 18.91 -1.97 14.57
N THR A 226 18.76 -3.29 14.77
CA THR A 226 17.56 -4.03 14.36
C THR A 226 16.32 -3.60 15.16
N GLU A 227 16.46 -3.20 16.42
CA GLU A 227 15.37 -2.62 17.21
C GLU A 227 14.86 -1.29 16.62
N ILE A 228 15.77 -0.39 16.22
CA ILE A 228 15.39 0.88 15.56
C ILE A 228 14.61 0.60 14.27
N LEU A 229 15.10 -0.34 13.46
CA LEU A 229 14.43 -0.73 12.22
C LEU A 229 13.08 -1.39 12.50
N ALA A 230 12.98 -2.26 13.50
CA ALA A 230 11.75 -2.93 13.90
C ALA A 230 10.68 -1.95 14.44
N ASN A 231 11.11 -0.84 15.05
CA ASN A 231 10.21 0.20 15.55
C ASN A 231 9.75 1.18 14.47
N THR A 232 10.24 1.06 13.24
CA THR A 232 9.75 1.84 12.09
C THR A 232 8.38 1.33 11.65
N ALA A 233 7.48 2.24 11.25
CA ALA A 233 6.15 1.90 10.76
C ALA A 233 6.21 1.02 9.49
N ALA A 234 5.42 -0.04 9.45
CA ALA A 234 5.31 -0.91 8.27
C ALA A 234 4.69 -0.15 7.11
N THR A 235 5.34 -0.09 5.94
CA THR A 235 4.75 0.51 4.73
C THR A 235 4.33 -0.51 3.70
N PHE A 236 4.70 -1.78 3.88
CA PHE A 236 4.21 -2.87 3.06
C PHE A 236 4.03 -4.17 3.83
N TYR A 237 3.22 -5.06 3.27
CA TYR A 237 3.17 -6.46 3.65
C TYR A 237 3.19 -7.36 2.42
N ALA A 238 3.56 -8.62 2.61
CA ALA A 238 3.42 -9.67 1.62
C ALA A 238 2.93 -10.96 2.27
N VAL A 239 2.06 -11.70 1.58
CA VAL A 239 1.65 -13.05 1.94
C VAL A 239 2.01 -13.96 0.77
N SER A 240 2.69 -15.08 1.03
CA SER A 240 3.19 -15.95 -0.06
C SER A 240 3.33 -17.41 0.36
N GLU A 241 3.16 -18.33 -0.60
CA GLU A 241 3.60 -19.74 -0.48
C GLU A 241 5.13 -19.86 -0.56
N LEU A 242 5.81 -18.83 -1.08
CA LEU A 242 7.25 -18.79 -1.27
C LEU A 242 7.98 -18.23 -0.05
N SER A 243 9.28 -18.50 0.02
CA SER A 243 10.17 -17.93 1.04
C SER A 243 10.36 -16.43 0.84
N SER A 244 10.84 -15.76 1.89
CA SER A 244 10.96 -14.30 1.94
C SER A 244 11.97 -13.74 0.93
N GLU A 245 12.91 -14.53 0.45
CA GLU A 245 13.84 -14.17 -0.62
C GLU A 245 13.11 -13.78 -1.90
N TYR A 246 12.00 -14.45 -2.24
CA TYR A 246 11.17 -14.10 -3.39
C TYR A 246 10.46 -12.76 -3.19
N ILE A 247 10.13 -12.40 -1.94
CA ILE A 247 9.58 -11.08 -1.64
C ILE A 247 10.64 -10.02 -1.86
N SER A 248 11.88 -10.24 -1.39
CA SER A 248 13.02 -9.35 -1.64
C SER A 248 13.29 -9.17 -3.14
N ASP A 249 13.36 -10.29 -3.89
CA ASP A 249 13.59 -10.28 -5.34
C ASP A 249 12.45 -9.58 -6.12
N SER A 250 11.22 -9.61 -5.58
CA SER A 250 10.09 -8.91 -6.16
C SER A 250 10.13 -7.39 -5.96
N LEU A 251 10.96 -6.87 -5.05
CA LEU A 251 11.10 -5.43 -4.87
C LEU A 251 11.85 -4.83 -6.07
N LEU A 252 11.26 -3.77 -6.63
CA LEU A 252 11.88 -2.93 -7.65
C LEU A 252 12.98 -2.06 -7.01
N THR A 253 14.14 -2.00 -7.65
CA THR A 253 15.17 -1.03 -7.30
C THR A 253 14.65 0.41 -7.39
N THR A 254 15.34 1.35 -6.75
CA THR A 254 14.98 2.77 -6.84
C THR A 254 14.96 3.26 -8.30
N TYR A 255 15.88 2.75 -9.12
CA TYR A 255 15.93 3.05 -10.55
C TYR A 255 14.73 2.46 -11.30
N GLU A 256 14.45 1.16 -11.14
CA GLU A 256 13.32 0.48 -11.79
C GLU A 256 11.99 1.15 -11.41
N PHE A 257 11.78 1.44 -10.13
CA PHE A 257 10.56 2.09 -9.66
C PHE A 257 10.34 3.44 -10.38
N ASN A 258 11.35 4.31 -10.43
CA ASN A 258 11.24 5.60 -11.10
C ASN A 258 11.18 5.50 -12.63
N ALA A 259 11.76 4.46 -13.22
CA ALA A 259 11.72 4.24 -14.66
C ALA A 259 10.34 3.77 -15.14
N TYR A 260 9.66 2.97 -14.32
CA TYR A 260 8.36 2.41 -14.66
C TYR A 260 7.17 3.30 -14.28
N PHE A 261 7.34 4.21 -13.31
CA PHE A 261 6.22 4.82 -12.58
C PHE A 261 6.42 6.28 -12.20
#